data_AF-A0A4Y2LHI9-F1
#
_entry.id   AF-A0A4Y2LHI9-F1
#
_cell.length_a   1.000
_cell.length_b   1.000
_cell.length_c   1.000
_cell.angle_alpha   90.00
_cell.angle_beta   90.00
_cell.angle_gamma   90.00
#
_symmetry.space_group_name_H-M   'P 1'
#
loop_
_entity.id
_entity.type
_entity.pdbx_description
1 polymer ?
#
loop_
_entity_poly.entity_id
_entity_poly.type
_entity_poly.pdbx_seq_one_letter_code
_entity_poly.pdbx_strand_id
1 'polypeptide(L)'
;MAFLAKHCKEELIALAEDMGIEISPTDKKIDIYKKIKRSPDFEEEFVRGCLEDIVKQREAEAAELKTQREAEALRQEREFELK
;
A
#
# COMPACT_ATOMS: atom_id res chain seq x y z
N MET A 1 20.10 -9.08 1.06
CA MET A 1 18.84 -9.11 1.83
C MET A 1 17.70 -8.78 0.88
N ALA A 2 16.66 -9.62 0.80
CA ALA A 2 15.55 -9.39 -0.13
C ALA A 2 14.68 -8.22 0.40
N PHE A 3 14.79 -7.04 -0.19
CA PHE A 3 14.08 -5.83 0.26
C PHE A 3 12.55 -6.00 0.22
N LEU A 4 12.03 -6.70 -0.78
CA LEU A 4 10.62 -7.06 -0.91
C LEU A 4 10.05 -7.80 0.31
N ALA A 5 10.87 -8.51 1.10
CA ALA A 5 10.40 -9.21 2.28
C ALA A 5 9.92 -8.26 3.40
N LYS A 6 10.42 -7.02 3.41
CA LYS A 6 10.06 -5.99 4.40
C LYS A 6 8.66 -5.42 4.18
N HIS A 7 8.16 -5.49 2.95
CA HIS A 7 6.87 -4.91 2.54
C HIS A 7 5.68 -5.82 2.88
N CYS A 8 4.51 -5.25 3.15
CA CYS A 8 3.31 -6.02 3.46
C CYS A 8 2.73 -6.73 2.21
N LYS A 9 1.72 -7.60 2.38
CA LYS A 9 1.16 -8.34 1.23
C LYS A 9 0.50 -7.36 0.25
N GLU A 10 -0.17 -6.35 0.78
CA GLU A 10 -0.92 -5.34 0.07
C GLU A 10 0.00 -4.48 -0.81
N GLU A 11 1.15 -4.04 -0.27
CA GLU A 11 2.18 -3.31 -1.02
C GLU A 11 2.74 -4.13 -2.19
N LEU A 12 2.94 -5.44 -1.97
CA LEU A 12 3.44 -6.34 -3.01
C LEU A 12 2.37 -6.65 -4.08
N ILE A 13 1.09 -6.62 -3.73
CA ILE A 13 0.00 -6.73 -4.70
C ILE A 13 -0.03 -5.50 -5.58
N ALA A 14 -0.03 -4.30 -4.98
CA ALA A 14 -0.03 -3.04 -5.72
C ALA A 14 1.18 -2.95 -6.67
N LEU A 15 2.37 -3.30 -6.20
CA LEU A 15 3.57 -3.35 -7.05
C LEU A 15 3.40 -4.33 -8.21
N ALA A 16 2.83 -5.50 -7.97
CA ALA A 16 2.62 -6.47 -9.04
C ALA A 16 1.58 -6.00 -10.05
N GLU A 17 0.53 -5.30 -9.62
CA GLU A 17 -0.44 -4.64 -10.51
C GLU A 17 0.24 -3.56 -11.37
N ASP A 18 1.08 -2.71 -10.77
CA ASP A 18 1.86 -1.69 -11.49
C ASP A 18 2.82 -2.29 -12.52
N MET A 19 3.41 -3.45 -12.21
CA MET A 19 4.25 -4.22 -13.13
C MET A 19 3.46 -5.05 -14.15
N GLY A 20 2.12 -5.03 -14.11
CA GLY A 20 1.27 -5.85 -14.99
C GLY A 20 1.37 -7.36 -14.73
N ILE A 21 1.79 -7.75 -13.53
CA ILE A 21 1.93 -9.15 -13.10
C ILE A 21 0.59 -9.64 -12.54
N GLU A 22 0.10 -10.76 -13.08
CA GLU A 22 -1.15 -11.35 -12.62
C GLU A 22 -1.01 -11.99 -11.22
N ILE A 23 -1.70 -11.39 -10.24
CA ILE A 23 -1.78 -11.87 -8.86
C ILE A 23 -3.19 -12.34 -8.54
N SER A 24 -3.30 -13.49 -7.87
CA SER A 24 -4.56 -13.96 -7.31
C SER A 24 -4.74 -13.43 -5.88
N PRO A 25 -5.97 -13.08 -5.44
CA PRO A 25 -6.25 -12.76 -4.04
C PRO A 25 -5.80 -13.87 -3.06
N THR A 26 -5.82 -15.13 -3.52
CA THR A 26 -5.40 -16.31 -2.75
C THR A 26 -3.88 -16.47 -2.67
N ASP A 27 -3.11 -15.73 -3.46
CA ASP A 27 -1.65 -15.86 -3.48
C ASP A 27 -1.07 -15.49 -2.11
N LYS A 28 -0.12 -16.30 -1.65
CA LYS A 28 0.62 -16.01 -0.42
C LYS A 28 1.65 -14.93 -0.71
N LYS A 29 2.01 -14.14 0.31
CA LYS A 29 3.08 -13.12 0.21
C LYS A 29 4.36 -13.66 -0.46
N ILE A 30 4.75 -14.89 -0.14
CA ILE A 30 5.94 -15.53 -0.72
C ILE A 30 5.79 -15.86 -2.21
N ASP A 31 4.58 -16.15 -2.68
CA ASP A 31 4.31 -16.50 -4.07
C ASP A 31 4.30 -15.23 -4.93
N ILE A 32 3.71 -14.14 -4.42
CA ILE A 32 3.76 -12.81 -5.03
C ILE A 32 5.21 -12.33 -5.15
N TYR A 33 5.98 -12.43 -4.06
CA TYR A 33 7.42 -12.15 -4.07
C TYR A 33 8.18 -12.93 -5.16
N LYS A 34 7.87 -14.23 -5.32
CA LYS A 34 8.50 -15.05 -6.36
C LYS A 34 8.07 -14.63 -7.76
N LYS A 35 6.81 -14.27 -7.97
CA LYS A 35 6.30 -13.79 -9.27
C LYS A 35 7.01 -12.51 -9.69
N ILE A 36 7.08 -11.51 -8.81
CA ILE A 36 7.82 -10.25 -9.04
C ILE A 36 9.28 -10.53 -9.40
N LYS A 37 9.96 -11.34 -8.59
CA LYS A 37 11.39 -11.64 -8.81
C LYS A 37 11.66 -12.49 -10.07
N ARG A 38 10.66 -13.25 -10.53
CA ARG A 38 10.76 -14.06 -11.77
C ARG A 38 10.34 -13.28 -13.01
N SER A 39 9.85 -12.05 -12.85
CA SER A 39 9.53 -11.20 -13.99
C SER A 39 10.79 -10.94 -14.82
N PRO A 40 10.73 -11.06 -16.16
CA PRO A 40 11.85 -10.70 -17.03
C PRO A 40 12.24 -9.22 -16.89
N ASP A 41 11.26 -8.38 -16.54
CA ASP A 41 11.41 -6.93 -16.37
C ASP A 41 11.75 -6.53 -14.92
N PHE A 42 12.26 -7.47 -14.11
CA PHE A 42 12.62 -7.18 -12.73
C PHE A 42 13.90 -6.34 -12.66
N GLU A 43 13.75 -5.06 -12.29
CA GLU A 43 14.84 -4.15 -11.99
C GLU A 43 14.78 -3.67 -10.54
N GLU A 44 15.80 -3.98 -9.73
CA GLU A 44 15.76 -3.74 -8.28
C GLU A 44 15.56 -2.25 -7.92
N GLU A 45 16.23 -1.33 -8.62
CA GLU A 45 16.11 0.11 -8.34
C GLU A 45 14.73 0.65 -8.71
N PHE A 46 14.19 0.23 -9.85
CA PHE A 46 12.83 0.58 -10.27
C PHE A 46 11.79 0.06 -9.28
N VAL A 47 11.88 -1.23 -8.93
CA VAL A 47 10.96 -1.89 -8.00
C VAL A 47 11.02 -1.26 -6.61
N ARG A 48 12.21 -0.82 -6.18
CA ARG A 48 12.39 -0.08 -4.93
C ARG A 48 11.69 1.28 -4.99
N GLY A 49 11.86 2.02 -6.09
CA GLY A 49 11.17 3.31 -6.31
C GLY A 49 9.65 3.16 -6.27
N CYS A 50 9.10 2.17 -7.00
CA CYS A 50 7.66 1.89 -6.98
C CYS A 50 7.15 1.58 -5.56
N LEU A 51 7.87 0.76 -4.79
CA LEU A 51 7.47 0.45 -3.42
C LEU A 51 7.55 1.65 -2.48
N GLU A 52 8.53 2.53 -2.64
CA GLU A 52 8.59 3.77 -1.87
C GLU A 52 7.38 4.67 -2.14
N ASP A 53 6.94 4.75 -3.40
CA ASP A 53 5.78 5.57 -3.76
C ASP A 53 4.45 4.94 -3.30
N ILE A 54 4.31 3.60 -3.40
CA ILE A 54 3.16 2.87 -2.85
C ILE A 54 3.04 3.08 -1.33
N VAL A 55 4.16 3.00 -0.60
CA VAL A 55 4.18 3.23 0.85
C VAL A 55 3.78 4.66 1.18
N LYS A 56 4.34 5.66 0.48
CA LYS A 56 3.98 7.08 0.67
C LYS A 56 2.50 7.32 0.40
N GLN A 57 1.94 6.73 -0.67
CA GLN A 57 0.53 6.87 -0.99
C GLN A 57 -0.34 6.26 0.11
N ARG A 58 -0.01 5.06 0.60
CA ARG A 58 -0.70 4.41 1.72
C ARG A 58 -0.69 5.26 2.99
N GLU A 59 0.46 5.87 3.30
CA GLU A 59 0.59 6.75 4.47
C GLU A 59 -0.22 8.04 4.29
N ALA A 60 -0.22 8.63 3.10
CA ALA A 60 -1.01 9.82 2.78
C ALA A 60 -2.51 9.54 2.90
N GLU A 61 -3.01 8.45 2.32
CA GLU A 61 -4.41 8.03 2.42
C GLU A 61 -4.82 7.75 3.88
N ALA A 62 -3.94 7.10 4.65
CA ALA A 62 -4.20 6.83 6.07
C ALA A 62 -4.24 8.13 6.91
N ALA A 63 -3.36 9.09 6.60
CA ALA A 63 -3.34 10.39 7.25
C ALA A 63 -4.60 11.19 6.91
N GLU A 64 -5.00 11.23 5.64
CA GLU A 64 -6.20 11.92 5.20
C GLU A 64 -7.46 11.34 5.86
N LEU A 65 -7.59 10.01 5.89
CA LEU A 65 -8.72 9.33 6.55
C LEU A 65 -8.78 9.66 8.05
N LYS A 66 -7.62 9.76 8.72
CA LYS A 66 -7.54 10.16 10.12
C LYS A 66 -8.01 11.61 10.31
N THR A 67 -7.56 12.53 9.47
CA THR A 67 -7.99 13.93 9.50
C THR A 67 -9.48 14.08 9.22
N GLN A 68 -10.03 13.33 8.26
CA GLN A 68 -11.47 13.35 7.99
C GLN A 68 -12.27 12.86 9.20
N ARG A 69 -11.86 11.77 9.84
CA ARG A 69 -12.50 11.27 11.07
C ARG A 69 -12.41 12.26 12.23
N GLU A 70 -11.27 12.91 12.42
CA GLU A 70 -11.10 13.94 13.45
C GLU A 70 -11.97 15.17 13.17
N ALA A 71 -12.07 15.60 11.91
CA ALA A 71 -12.93 16.71 11.51
C ALA A 71 -14.42 16.38 11.67
N GLU A 72 -14.83 15.15 11.36
CA GLU A 72 -16.19 14.67 11.58
C GLU A 72 -16.53 14.59 13.08
N ALA A 73 -15.62 14.03 13.89
CA ALA A 73 -15.79 13.97 15.34
C ALA A 73 -15.93 15.37 15.96
N LEU A 74 -15.11 16.33 15.53
CA LEU A 74 -15.17 17.71 16.01
C LEU A 74 -16.49 18.41 15.62
N ARG A 75 -17.03 18.12 14.42
CA ARG A 75 -18.36 18.59 14.03
C ARG A 75 -19.45 17.99 14.89
N GLN A 76 -19.35 16.69 15.18
CA GLN A 76 -20.32 15.96 15.99
C GLN A 76 -20.32 16.45 17.45
N GLU A 77 -19.16 16.75 18.03
CA GLU A 77 -19.06 17.37 19.37
C GLU A 77 -19.69 18.77 19.40
N ARG A 78 -19.38 19.63 18.41
CA ARG A 78 -19.99 20.97 18.30
C ARG A 78 -21.51 20.92 18.16
N GLU A 79 -22.03 19.95 17.42
CA GLU A 79 -23.47 19.79 17.23
C GLU A 79 -24.16 19.23 18.49
N PHE A 80 -23.43 18.50 19.33
CA PHE A 80 -23.92 17.98 20.61
C PHE A 80 -23.92 19.03 21.72
N GLU A 81 -22.95 19.96 21.77
CA GLU A 81 -22.93 21.07 22.73
C GLU A 81 -23.97 22.16 22.45
N LEU A 82 -24.43 22.29 21.21
CA LEU A 82 -25.44 23.28 20.78
C LEU A 82 -26.89 22.78 20.90
N LYS A 83 -27.12 21.61 21.50
CA LYS A 83 -28.42 20.95 21.65
C LYS A 83 -28.84 20.84 23.12
#